data_AF-A0A1S1JPU1-F1
#
_entry.id   AF-A0A1S1JPU1-F1
#
_cell.length_a   1.000
_cell.length_b   1.000
_cell.length_c   1.000
_cell.angle_alpha   90.00
_cell.angle_beta   90.00
_cell.angle_gamma   90.00
#
_symmetry.space_group_name_H-M   'P 1'
#
loop_
_entity.id
_entity.type
_entity.pdbx_description
1 polymer ?
#
loop_
_entity_poly.entity_id
_entity_poly.type
_entity_poly.pdbx_seq_one_letter_code
_entity_poly.pdbx_strand_id
1 'polypeptide(L)'
;MHTAPRGPRIPDGFFDEIAATLETETAEEISEAVIAACTGRGILHPELEEDPDDELRAEEIAEVFALLAEVTAAVADGTIIPSRVHPSDDVDGAMAAAWESFAADAADASTAEVSAAMLTTGRIDNNQIPALPKPRRKSAATNRVRR
;
A
#
# COMPACT_ATOMS: atom_id res chain seq x y z
N MET A 1 -1.11 -27.24 -24.16
CA MET A 1 -1.77 -25.92 -24.29
C MET A 1 -1.88 -25.35 -22.88
N HIS A 2 -1.07 -24.35 -22.52
CA HIS A 2 -1.15 -23.70 -21.22
C HIS A 2 -2.27 -22.67 -21.27
N THR A 3 -3.43 -23.00 -20.74
CA THR A 3 -4.46 -22.00 -20.43
C THR A 3 -3.88 -21.10 -19.35
N ALA A 4 -3.67 -19.81 -19.67
CA ALA A 4 -3.37 -18.80 -18.67
C ALA A 4 -4.42 -18.91 -17.54
N PRO A 5 -4.01 -18.87 -16.25
CA PRO A 5 -4.97 -18.87 -15.17
C PRO A 5 -5.90 -17.68 -15.38
N ARG A 6 -7.20 -17.97 -15.55
CA ARG A 6 -8.21 -16.92 -15.44
C ARG A 6 -8.03 -16.39 -14.02
N GLY A 7 -7.62 -15.13 -13.87
CA GLY A 7 -7.56 -14.49 -12.57
C GLY A 7 -8.88 -14.74 -11.82
N PRO A 8 -8.83 -14.93 -10.49
CA PRO A 8 -10.03 -15.21 -9.71
C PRO A 8 -11.10 -14.17 -10.04
N ARG A 9 -12.33 -14.64 -10.31
CA ARG A 9 -13.46 -13.72 -10.47
C ARG A 9 -13.82 -13.22 -9.10
N ILE A 10 -13.37 -12.01 -8.78
CA ILE A 10 -13.73 -11.34 -7.54
C ILE A 10 -15.25 -11.14 -7.54
N PRO A 11 -15.97 -11.68 -6.54
CA PRO A 11 -17.41 -11.50 -6.45
C PRO A 11 -17.79 -10.02 -6.34
N ASP A 12 -18.93 -9.63 -6.92
CA ASP A 12 -19.39 -8.25 -6.86
C ASP A 12 -19.55 -7.79 -5.40
N GLY A 13 -19.08 -6.57 -5.10
CA GLY A 13 -19.11 -5.98 -3.76
C GLY A 13 -18.25 -6.67 -2.71
N PHE A 14 -17.37 -7.61 -3.09
CA PHE A 14 -16.48 -8.30 -2.14
C PHE A 14 -15.51 -7.33 -1.48
N PHE A 15 -14.88 -6.44 -2.25
CA PHE A 15 -13.96 -5.44 -1.71
C PHE A 15 -14.65 -4.45 -0.75
N ASP A 16 -15.89 -4.05 -1.02
CA ASP A 16 -16.63 -3.15 -0.14
C ASP A 16 -16.93 -3.82 1.22
N GLU A 17 -17.26 -5.11 1.20
CA GLU A 17 -17.48 -5.90 2.42
C GLU A 17 -16.20 -6.03 3.24
N ILE A 18 -15.07 -6.32 2.58
CA ILE A 18 -13.77 -6.41 3.24
C ILE A 18 -13.36 -5.03 3.80
N ALA A 19 -13.51 -3.97 3.03
CA ALA A 19 -13.20 -2.60 3.46
C ALA A 19 -14.04 -2.17 4.67
N ALA A 20 -15.30 -2.58 4.74
CA ALA A 20 -16.18 -2.31 5.88
C ALA A 20 -15.76 -3.07 7.16
N THR A 21 -15.01 -4.16 7.02
CA THR A 21 -14.59 -5.02 8.13
C THR A 21 -13.19 -4.70 8.61
N LEU A 22 -12.29 -4.29 7.71
CA LEU A 22 -10.90 -4.01 8.04
C LEU A 22 -10.75 -2.73 8.88
N GLU A 23 -10.08 -2.89 10.01
CA GLU A 23 -9.58 -1.85 10.88
C GLU A 23 -8.11 -1.53 10.56
N THR A 24 -7.26 -2.54 10.29
CA THR A 24 -5.83 -2.37 9.97
C THR A 24 -5.39 -3.12 8.70
N GLU A 25 -4.11 -2.95 8.32
CA GLU A 25 -3.47 -3.61 7.17
C GLU A 25 -2.71 -4.90 7.55
N THR A 26 -2.97 -5.45 8.74
CA THR A 26 -2.23 -6.64 9.20
C THR A 26 -2.65 -7.88 8.40
N ALA A 27 -1.69 -8.74 8.09
CA ALA A 27 -1.95 -9.98 7.35
C ALA A 27 -2.95 -10.91 8.06
N GLU A 28 -2.92 -10.92 9.41
CA GLU A 28 -3.86 -11.66 10.24
C GLU A 28 -5.29 -11.17 10.00
N GLU A 29 -5.53 -9.87 10.14
CA GLU A 29 -6.85 -9.27 9.98
C GLU A 29 -7.38 -9.37 8.54
N ILE A 30 -6.49 -9.19 7.54
CA ILE A 30 -6.82 -9.41 6.14
C ILE A 30 -7.27 -10.86 5.91
N SER A 31 -6.54 -11.83 6.46
CA SER A 31 -6.89 -13.25 6.32
C SER A 31 -8.22 -13.60 7.01
N GLU A 32 -8.47 -13.06 8.20
CA GLU A 32 -9.72 -13.27 8.94
C GLU A 32 -10.92 -12.68 8.19
N ALA A 33 -10.80 -11.45 7.70
CA ALA A 33 -11.86 -10.79 6.94
C ALA A 33 -12.21 -11.56 5.66
N VAL A 34 -11.20 -12.02 4.92
CA VAL A 34 -11.40 -12.81 3.70
C VAL A 34 -12.05 -14.16 4.00
N ILE A 35 -11.58 -14.88 5.03
CA ILE A 35 -12.15 -16.19 5.41
C ILE A 35 -13.60 -16.02 5.87
N ALA A 36 -13.91 -14.98 6.66
CA ALA A 36 -15.26 -14.70 7.11
C ALA A 36 -16.19 -14.37 5.94
N ALA A 37 -15.76 -13.53 5.01
CA ALA A 37 -16.54 -13.19 3.81
C ALA A 37 -16.74 -14.41 2.90
N CYS A 38 -15.71 -15.22 2.67
CA CYS A 38 -15.81 -16.46 1.90
C CYS A 38 -16.78 -17.45 2.55
N THR A 39 -16.77 -17.56 3.88
CA THR A 39 -17.72 -18.41 4.62
C THR A 39 -19.15 -17.87 4.50
N GLY A 40 -19.36 -16.57 4.72
CA GLY A 40 -20.67 -15.92 4.65
C GLY A 40 -21.29 -15.96 3.25
N ARG A 41 -20.47 -15.97 2.20
CA ARG A 41 -20.90 -16.08 0.80
C ARG A 41 -21.04 -17.51 0.29
N GLY A 42 -20.72 -18.53 1.10
CA GLY A 42 -20.75 -19.93 0.68
C GLY A 42 -19.69 -20.28 -0.37
N ILE A 43 -18.54 -19.59 -0.35
CA ILE A 43 -17.34 -19.93 -1.12
C ILE A 43 -16.51 -20.95 -0.35
N LEU A 44 -16.47 -20.80 0.98
CA LEU A 44 -15.82 -21.73 1.90
C LEU A 44 -16.90 -22.40 2.76
N HIS A 45 -16.92 -23.73 2.78
CA HIS A 45 -17.86 -24.52 3.58
C HIS A 45 -17.12 -25.23 4.73
N PRO A 46 -16.94 -24.57 5.90
CA PRO A 46 -16.19 -25.14 7.01
C PRO A 46 -16.86 -26.38 7.63
N GLU A 47 -18.17 -26.53 7.46
CA GLU A 47 -19.01 -27.59 8.06
C GLU A 47 -19.37 -28.72 7.09
N LEU A 48 -18.59 -28.97 6.02
CA LEU A 48 -18.84 -30.14 5.16
C LEU A 48 -18.85 -31.43 6.00
N GLU A 49 -20.05 -31.97 6.25
CA GLU A 49 -20.31 -33.23 6.94
C GLU A 49 -19.56 -34.39 6.24
N GLU A 50 -18.93 -35.26 7.03
CA GLU A 50 -18.15 -36.46 6.69
C GLU A 50 -17.86 -36.75 5.19
N ASP A 51 -16.58 -36.61 4.81
CA ASP A 51 -15.95 -36.84 3.50
C ASP A 51 -16.42 -35.94 2.35
N PRO A 52 -16.09 -34.64 2.38
CA PRO A 52 -16.04 -33.85 1.16
C PRO A 52 -14.97 -34.41 0.22
N ASP A 53 -15.28 -34.45 -1.08
CA ASP A 53 -14.32 -34.80 -2.12
C ASP A 53 -13.05 -33.96 -1.97
N ASP A 54 -11.89 -34.61 -1.81
CA ASP A 54 -10.59 -33.96 -1.61
C ASP A 54 -10.28 -32.97 -2.74
N GLU A 55 -10.75 -33.26 -3.97
CA GLU A 55 -10.61 -32.35 -5.11
C GLU A 55 -11.44 -31.07 -4.91
N LEU A 56 -12.67 -31.19 -4.44
CA LEU A 56 -13.55 -30.05 -4.17
C LEU A 56 -13.00 -29.16 -3.04
N ARG A 57 -12.46 -29.78 -1.97
CA ARG A 57 -11.77 -29.04 -0.90
C ARG A 57 -10.55 -28.29 -1.42
N ALA A 58 -9.75 -28.90 -2.29
CA ALA A 58 -8.59 -28.25 -2.88
C ALA A 58 -8.99 -27.05 -3.75
N GLU A 59 -10.10 -27.17 -4.50
CA GLU A 59 -10.65 -26.08 -5.31
C GLU A 59 -11.15 -24.91 -4.45
N GLU A 60 -11.95 -25.17 -3.40
CA GLU A 60 -12.42 -24.14 -2.47
C GLU A 60 -11.26 -23.40 -1.80
N ILE A 61 -10.25 -24.14 -1.34
CA ILE A 61 -9.05 -23.57 -0.72
C ILE A 61 -8.26 -22.73 -1.73
N ALA A 62 -8.10 -23.22 -2.97
CA ALA A 62 -7.41 -22.48 -4.02
C ALA A 62 -8.13 -21.17 -4.36
N GLU A 63 -9.47 -21.18 -4.39
CA GLU A 63 -10.28 -19.98 -4.59
C GLU A 63 -10.11 -18.97 -3.44
N VAL A 64 -10.12 -19.43 -2.19
CA VAL A 64 -9.87 -18.57 -1.03
C VAL A 64 -8.48 -17.93 -1.08
N PHE A 65 -7.44 -18.69 -1.42
CA PHE A 65 -6.08 -18.14 -1.55
C PHE A 65 -5.97 -17.13 -2.70
N ALA A 66 -6.70 -17.34 -3.79
CA ALA A 66 -6.74 -16.41 -4.90
C ALA A 66 -7.41 -15.10 -4.49
N LEU A 67 -8.54 -15.15 -3.78
CA LEU A 67 -9.21 -13.96 -3.23
C LEU A 67 -8.37 -13.24 -2.18
N LEU A 68 -7.66 -13.98 -1.33
CA LEU A 68 -6.73 -13.40 -0.34
C LEU A 68 -5.60 -12.63 -1.03
N ALA A 69 -5.05 -13.16 -2.11
CA ALA A 69 -4.00 -12.48 -2.88
C ALA A 69 -4.49 -11.17 -3.50
N GLU A 70 -5.70 -11.16 -4.08
CA GLU A 70 -6.30 -9.96 -4.65
C GLU A 70 -6.61 -8.89 -3.58
N VAL A 71 -7.15 -9.30 -2.43
CA VAL A 71 -7.41 -8.37 -1.31
C VAL A 71 -6.09 -7.80 -0.77
N THR A 72 -5.06 -8.63 -0.62
CA THR A 72 -3.74 -8.16 -0.16
C THR A 72 -3.15 -7.14 -1.14
N ALA A 73 -3.29 -7.37 -2.45
CA ALA A 73 -2.86 -6.41 -3.47
C ALA A 73 -3.67 -5.11 -3.41
N ALA A 74 -4.99 -5.20 -3.25
CA ALA A 74 -5.89 -4.06 -3.15
C ALA A 74 -5.69 -3.22 -1.87
N VAL A 75 -5.28 -3.84 -0.76
CA VAL A 75 -4.85 -3.10 0.44
C VAL A 75 -3.50 -2.42 0.17
N ALA A 76 -2.54 -3.12 -0.44
CA ALA A 76 -1.22 -2.58 -0.72
C ALA A 76 -1.19 -1.41 -1.73
N ASP A 77 -2.12 -1.38 -2.68
CA ASP A 77 -2.25 -0.30 -3.68
C ASP A 77 -3.20 0.83 -3.25
N GLY A 78 -3.83 0.71 -2.08
CA GLY A 78 -4.74 1.70 -1.52
C GLY A 78 -6.16 1.68 -2.12
N THR A 79 -6.51 0.66 -2.90
CA THR A 79 -7.89 0.44 -3.36
C THR A 79 -8.82 0.12 -2.19
N ILE A 80 -8.35 -0.68 -1.23
CA ILE A 80 -9.02 -0.94 0.05
C ILE A 80 -8.29 -0.16 1.13
N ILE A 81 -8.99 0.78 1.76
CA ILE A 81 -8.45 1.59 2.87
C ILE A 81 -9.14 1.14 4.16
N PRO A 82 -8.42 0.51 5.11
CA PRO A 82 -9.00 0.11 6.38
C PRO A 82 -9.53 1.31 7.17
N SER A 83 -10.62 1.10 7.90
CA SER A 83 -11.37 2.16 8.57
C SER A 83 -10.60 2.93 9.65
N ARG A 84 -9.58 2.33 10.28
CA ARG A 84 -8.72 3.03 11.26
C ARG A 84 -7.45 3.60 10.65
N VAL A 85 -7.08 3.21 9.43
CA VAL A 85 -5.99 3.84 8.69
C VAL A 85 -6.50 5.18 8.18
N HIS A 86 -6.24 6.23 8.95
CA HIS A 86 -6.52 7.56 8.47
C HIS A 86 -5.39 7.94 7.50
N PRO A 87 -5.66 8.50 6.32
CA PRO A 87 -4.61 9.08 5.46
C PRO A 87 -3.82 10.20 6.14
N SER A 88 -4.32 10.67 7.30
CA SER A 88 -3.67 11.60 8.22
C SER A 88 -2.84 10.93 9.31
N ASP A 89 -2.61 9.61 9.27
CA ASP A 89 -1.54 8.97 10.03
C ASP A 89 -0.22 9.46 9.40
N ASP A 90 0.13 10.66 9.87
CA ASP A 90 1.18 11.58 9.48
C ASP A 90 2.15 11.04 8.42
N VAL A 91 1.88 11.37 7.15
CA VAL A 91 3.00 11.57 6.22
C VAL A 91 3.87 12.62 6.88
N ASP A 92 5.00 12.21 7.45
CA ASP A 92 5.95 13.13 8.06
C ASP A 92 6.17 14.27 7.06
N GLY A 93 5.77 15.48 7.44
CA GLY A 93 5.81 16.63 6.53
C GLY A 93 7.22 16.87 6.00
N ALA A 94 8.26 16.41 6.71
CA ALA A 94 9.63 16.40 6.22
C ALA A 94 9.83 15.39 5.07
N MET A 95 9.25 14.19 5.18
CA MET A 95 9.29 13.16 4.14
C MET A 95 8.49 13.58 2.90
N ALA A 96 7.29 14.15 3.08
CA ALA A 96 6.49 14.68 1.97
C ALA A 96 7.24 15.79 1.20
N ALA A 97 7.86 16.72 1.94
CA ALA A 97 8.65 17.80 1.35
C ALA A 97 9.92 17.29 0.65
N ALA A 98 10.56 16.24 1.18
CA ALA A 98 11.71 15.60 0.55
C ALA A 98 11.32 14.92 -0.77
N TRP A 99 10.17 14.24 -0.82
CA TRP A 99 9.66 13.63 -2.04
C TRP A 99 9.32 14.67 -3.11
N GLU A 100 8.66 15.77 -2.74
CA GLU A 100 8.35 16.85 -3.68
C GLU A 100 9.63 17.48 -4.25
N SER A 101 10.64 17.72 -3.40
CA SER A 101 11.95 18.21 -3.86
C SER A 101 12.62 17.23 -4.81
N PHE A 102 12.62 15.93 -4.48
CA PHE A 102 13.19 14.90 -5.34
C PHE A 102 12.47 14.82 -6.69
N ALA A 103 11.14 14.88 -6.70
CA ALA A 103 10.35 14.85 -7.93
C ALA A 103 10.61 16.08 -8.81
N ALA A 104 10.72 17.26 -8.21
CA ALA A 104 11.08 18.49 -8.91
C ALA A 104 12.50 18.42 -9.50
N ASP A 105 13.46 17.90 -8.72
CA ASP A 105 14.85 17.71 -9.17
C ASP A 105 14.96 16.64 -10.25
N ALA A 106 14.14 15.58 -10.20
CA ALA A 106 14.10 14.54 -11.22
C ALA A 106 13.43 15.00 -12.53
N ALA A 107 12.52 15.97 -12.44
CA ALA A 107 11.84 16.56 -13.59
C ALA A 107 12.66 17.68 -14.27
N ASP A 108 13.74 18.17 -13.64
CA ASP A 108 14.66 19.11 -14.27
C ASP A 108 15.62 18.39 -15.24
N ALA A 109 15.67 18.88 -16.48
CA ALA A 109 16.49 18.28 -17.54
C ALA A 109 18.00 18.46 -17.25
N SER A 110 18.39 19.49 -16.48
CA SER A 110 19.80 19.77 -16.19
C SER A 110 20.40 18.82 -15.16
N THR A 111 19.62 18.40 -14.17
CA THR A 111 19.99 17.42 -13.12
C THR A 111 20.02 15.99 -13.65
N ALA A 112 19.20 15.65 -14.64
CA ALA A 112 19.23 14.34 -15.31
C ALA A 112 20.57 14.10 -16.04
N GLU A 113 21.10 15.10 -16.74
CA GLU A 113 22.40 15.00 -17.43
C GLU A 113 23.57 14.88 -16.45
N VAL A 114 23.54 15.63 -15.34
CA VAL A 114 24.55 15.55 -14.28
C VAL A 114 24.51 14.19 -13.59
N SER A 115 23.33 13.67 -13.26
CA SER A 115 23.16 12.36 -12.63
C SER A 115 23.60 11.21 -13.54
N ALA A 116 23.29 11.29 -14.84
CA ALA A 116 23.76 10.34 -15.85
C ALA A 116 25.30 10.37 -15.99
N ALA A 117 25.91 11.57 -15.93
CA ALA A 117 27.36 11.72 -15.94
C ALA A 117 28.02 11.14 -14.67
N MET A 118 27.40 11.32 -13.49
CA MET A 118 27.89 10.76 -12.22
C MET A 118 27.82 9.23 -12.18
N LEU A 119 26.75 8.62 -12.70
CA LEU A 119 26.62 7.16 -12.82
C LEU A 119 27.64 6.57 -13.79
N THR A 120 27.97 7.29 -14.86
CA THR A 120 28.93 6.83 -15.88
C THR A 120 30.38 6.96 -15.39
N THR A 121 30.70 7.96 -14.58
CA THR A 121 32.06 8.25 -14.12
C THR A 121 32.39 7.68 -12.74
N GLY A 122 31.38 7.29 -11.95
CA GLY A 122 31.55 6.70 -10.62
C GLY A 122 32.14 7.64 -9.57
N ARG A 123 32.16 8.96 -9.82
CA ARG A 123 32.80 9.96 -8.96
C ARG A 123 31.78 11.00 -8.49
N ILE A 124 31.62 11.12 -7.18
CA ILE A 124 30.82 12.18 -6.54
C ILE A 124 31.77 13.30 -6.13
N ASP A 125 31.75 14.41 -6.87
CA ASP A 125 32.48 15.61 -6.46
C ASP A 125 31.64 16.39 -5.45
N ASN A 126 32.02 16.32 -4.16
CA ASN A 126 31.31 16.97 -3.04
C ASN A 126 31.14 18.49 -3.17
N ASN A 127 31.86 19.15 -4.08
CA ASN A 127 31.73 20.58 -4.36
C ASN A 127 30.62 20.94 -5.36
N GLN A 128 29.97 19.94 -5.98
CA GLN A 128 28.82 20.13 -6.87
C GLN A 128 27.49 19.69 -6.24
N ILE A 129 27.52 19.19 -5.00
CA ILE A 129 26.31 18.90 -4.25
C ILE A 129 25.66 20.25 -3.88
N PRO A 130 24.42 20.54 -4.32
CA PRO A 130 23.73 21.75 -3.93
C PRO A 130 23.67 21.84 -2.41
N ALA A 131 24.11 22.96 -1.84
CA ALA A 131 24.10 23.13 -0.39
C ALA A 131 22.68 23.01 0.16
N LEU A 132 22.45 22.06 1.08
CA LEU A 132 21.17 21.92 1.77
C LEU A 132 20.73 23.27 2.37
N PRO A 133 19.45 23.67 2.18
CA PRO A 133 18.97 24.94 2.70
C PRO A 133 19.04 24.95 4.24
N LYS A 134 19.78 25.91 4.80
CA LYS A 134 19.91 26.08 6.26
C LYS A 134 18.52 26.35 6.87
N PRO A 135 18.14 25.68 7.97
CA PRO A 135 16.83 25.87 8.58
C PRO A 135 16.68 27.33 9.07
N ARG A 136 15.73 28.07 8.51
CA ARG A 136 15.35 29.40 9.00
C ARG A 136 14.70 29.25 10.36
N ARG A 137 15.43 29.56 11.43
CA ARG A 137 14.87 29.76 12.78
C ARG A 137 13.81 30.89 12.71
N LYS A 138 12.53 30.53 12.81
CA LYS A 138 11.45 31.50 13.06
C LYS A 138 11.50 31.91 14.52
N SER A 139 11.94 33.13 14.80
CA SER A 139 11.82 33.76 16.11
C SER A 139 10.33 34.02 16.40
N ALA A 140 9.74 33.29 17.34
CA ALA A 140 8.39 33.54 17.82
C ALA A 140 8.37 34.85 18.62
N ALA A 141 7.69 35.87 18.10
CA ALA A 141 7.42 37.11 18.82
C ALA A 141 6.24 36.89 19.78
N THR A 142 6.54 36.92 21.09
CA THR A 142 5.58 36.90 22.19
C THR A 142 4.67 38.14 22.15
N ASN A 143 3.41 37.98 21.76
CA ASN A 143 2.43 39.06 21.89
C ASN A 143 1.67 38.92 23.22
N ARG A 144 2.04 39.72 24.21
CA ARG A 144 1.38 39.82 25.52
C ARG A 144 0.21 40.80 25.40
N VAL A 145 -1.02 40.29 25.32
CA VAL A 145 -2.22 41.14 25.43
C VAL A 145 -2.55 41.30 26.92
N ARG A 146 -2.40 42.52 27.43
CA ARG A 146 -2.99 42.97 28.70
C ARG A 146 -4.42 43.41 28.44
N ARG A 147 -5.37 42.87 29.20
CA ARG A 147 -6.48 43.64 29.79
C ARG A 147 -7.00 42.92 31.02
#